data_AF-W3AKU6-F1
#
_entry.id   AF-W3AKU6-F1
#
_cell.length_a   1.000
_cell.length_b   1.000
_cell.length_c   1.000
_cell.angle_alpha   90.00
_cell.angle_beta   90.00
_cell.angle_gamma   90.00
#
_symmetry.space_group_name_H-M   'P 1'
#
loop_
_entity.id
_entity.type
_entity.pdbx_description
1 polymer ?
#
loop_
_entity_poly.entity_id
_entity_poly.type
_entity_poly.pdbx_seq_one_letter_code
_entity_poly.pdbx_strand_id
1 'polypeptide(L)'
;MSIIENIQRDDLNPVEEALAYQSLIDDYGLTQEEVASRVSKNRTTITNSLRLLKLDDELLEMLREGLITQGHARALLAIEDSELIGLLENEDTIILGYPTQFSNAP
;
A
#
# COMPACT_ATOMS: atom_id res chain seq x y z
N MET A 1 13.94 -5.92 22.70
CA MET A 1 12.58 -5.71 22.17
C MET A 1 12.60 -6.06 20.70
N SER A 2 11.71 -6.94 20.28
CA SER A 2 11.54 -7.30 18.87
C SER A 2 10.63 -6.29 18.18
N ILE A 3 10.83 -6.03 16.88
CA ILE A 3 9.94 -5.15 16.09
C ILE A 3 8.47 -5.58 16.21
N ILE A 4 8.22 -6.89 16.30
CA ILE A 4 6.89 -7.49 16.47
C ILE A 4 6.23 -7.07 17.80
N GLU A 5 6.98 -6.97 18.90
CA GLU A 5 6.43 -6.56 20.20
C GLU A 5 6.06 -5.07 20.21
N ASN A 6 6.80 -4.24 19.47
CA ASN A 6 6.44 -2.84 19.29
C ASN A 6 5.14 -2.68 18.49
N ILE A 7 4.93 -3.52 17.46
CA ILE A 7 3.73 -3.51 16.60
C ILE A 7 2.46 -3.94 17.34
N GLN A 8 2.59 -4.77 18.37
CA GLN A 8 1.45 -5.24 19.16
C GLN A 8 1.03 -4.26 20.27
N ARG A 9 1.63 -3.07 20.32
CA ARG A 9 1.19 -2.04 21.27
C ARG A 9 -0.17 -1.47 20.86
N ASP A 10 -1.10 -1.45 21.82
CA ASP A 10 -2.46 -0.93 21.63
C ASP A 10 -2.53 0.59 21.40
N ASP A 11 -1.42 1.33 21.60
CA ASP A 11 -1.37 2.80 21.45
C ASP A 11 -0.79 3.27 20.11
N LEU A 12 -0.49 2.37 19.17
CA LEU A 12 0.04 2.75 17.86
C LEU A 12 -0.99 3.50 17.02
N ASN A 13 -0.54 4.59 16.41
CA ASN A 13 -1.33 5.25 15.40
C ASN A 13 -1.42 4.38 14.12
N PRO A 14 -2.56 4.39 13.40
CA PRO A 14 -2.69 3.77 12.08
C PRO A 14 -1.50 3.93 11.12
N VAL A 15 -0.85 5.09 11.13
CA VAL A 15 0.31 5.37 10.27
C VAL A 15 1.56 4.64 10.76
N GLU A 16 1.80 4.61 12.07
CA GLU A 16 2.95 3.92 12.66
C GLU A 16 2.85 2.41 12.46
N GLU A 17 1.65 1.86 12.62
CA GLU A 17 1.36 0.46 12.34
C GLU A 17 1.66 0.11 10.87
N ALA A 18 1.24 0.95 9.93
CA ALA A 18 1.52 0.77 8.51
C ALA A 18 3.03 0.82 8.19
N LEU A 19 3.75 1.79 8.77
CA LEU A 19 5.21 1.89 8.62
C LEU A 19 5.91 0.65 9.15
N ALA A 20 5.48 0.15 10.30
CA ALA A 20 6.08 -1.03 10.89
C ALA A 20 5.84 -2.30 10.06
N TYR A 21 4.66 -2.43 9.43
CA TYR A 21 4.42 -3.49 8.44
C TYR A 21 5.32 -3.35 7.21
N GLN A 22 5.52 -2.12 6.71
CA GLN A 22 6.40 -1.87 5.58
C GLN A 22 7.84 -2.25 5.92
N SER A 23 8.35 -1.85 7.09
CA SER A 23 9.68 -2.27 7.56
C SER A 23 9.81 -3.78 7.70
N LEU A 24 8.78 -4.49 8.17
CA LEU A 24 8.82 -5.96 8.22
C LEU A 24 8.93 -6.60 6.82
N ILE A 25 8.31 -5.99 5.81
CA ILE A 25 8.39 -6.45 4.42
C ILE A 25 9.78 -6.15 3.84
N ASP A 26 10.27 -4.92 4.02
CA ASP A 26 11.51 -4.46 3.38
C ASP A 26 12.76 -5.01 4.08
N ASP A 27 12.81 -4.98 5.41
CA ASP A 27 13.99 -5.37 6.18
C ASP A 27 14.16 -6.89 6.27
N TYR A 28 13.05 -7.63 6.27
CA TYR A 28 13.05 -9.09 6.44
C TYR A 28 12.59 -9.85 5.19
N GLY A 29 12.25 -9.15 4.10
CA GLY A 29 11.78 -9.76 2.86
C GLY A 29 10.47 -10.54 3.00
N LEU A 30 9.64 -10.21 3.99
CA LEU A 30 8.42 -10.93 4.29
C LEU A 30 7.31 -10.57 3.30
N THR A 31 6.47 -11.54 2.97
CA THR A 31 5.23 -11.25 2.24
C THR A 31 4.16 -10.64 3.14
N GLN A 32 3.18 -9.93 2.56
CA GLN A 32 2.04 -9.39 3.33
C GLN A 32 1.27 -10.48 4.10
N GLU A 33 1.22 -11.70 3.56
CA GLU A 33 0.58 -12.86 4.19
C GLU A 33 1.37 -13.38 5.41
N GLU A 34 2.69 -13.37 5.30
CA GLU A 34 3.58 -13.72 6.41
C GLU A 34 3.59 -12.67 7.52
N VAL A 35 3.49 -11.39 7.18
CA VAL A 35 3.32 -10.31 8.16
C VAL A 35 1.98 -10.47 8.87
N ALA A 36 0.89 -10.64 8.12
CA ALA A 36 -0.46 -10.88 8.64
C ALA A 36 -0.50 -12.04 9.65
N SER A 37 0.16 -13.15 9.30
CA SER A 37 0.27 -14.34 10.17
C SER A 37 1.04 -14.05 11.46
N ARG A 38 2.13 -13.27 11.39
CA ARG A 38 2.95 -12.91 12.57
C ARG A 38 2.25 -11.95 13.52
N VAL A 39 1.39 -11.07 13.01
CA VAL A 39 0.68 -10.07 13.82
C VAL A 39 -0.75 -10.49 14.15
N SER A 40 -1.14 -11.73 13.84
CA SER A 40 -2.49 -12.27 14.03
C SER A 40 -3.60 -11.39 13.42
N LYS A 41 -3.34 -10.79 12.26
CA LYS A 41 -4.31 -9.99 11.49
C LYS A 41 -4.58 -10.60 10.12
N ASN A 42 -5.64 -10.16 9.47
CA ASN A 42 -5.94 -10.58 8.09
C ASN A 42 -5.01 -9.89 7.11
N ARG A 43 -4.65 -10.59 6.02
CA ARG A 43 -3.87 -10.00 4.91
C ARG A 43 -4.47 -8.69 4.41
N THR A 44 -5.80 -8.62 4.27
CA THR A 44 -6.51 -7.40 3.87
C THR A 44 -6.26 -6.23 4.81
N THR A 45 -6.11 -6.47 6.11
CA THR A 45 -5.76 -5.43 7.08
C THR A 45 -4.38 -4.88 6.80
N ILE A 46 -3.39 -5.75 6.57
CA ILE A 46 -2.02 -5.34 6.22
C ILE A 46 -2.03 -4.53 4.92
N THR A 47 -2.70 -5.03 3.87
CA THR A 47 -2.82 -4.31 2.59
C THR A 47 -3.46 -2.93 2.78
N ASN A 48 -4.54 -2.82 3.57
CA ASN A 48 -5.20 -1.54 3.81
C ASN A 48 -4.29 -0.56 4.58
N SER A 49 -3.58 -1.04 5.61
CA SER A 49 -2.63 -0.22 6.36
C SER A 49 -1.51 0.29 5.46
N LEU A 50 -0.88 -0.57 4.66
CA LEU A 50 0.18 -0.18 3.73
C LEU A 50 -0.31 0.83 2.68
N ARG A 51 -1.56 0.73 2.23
CA ARG A 51 -2.14 1.70 1.31
C ARG A 51 -2.25 3.10 1.90
N LEU A 52 -2.39 3.24 3.22
CA LEU A 52 -2.41 4.56 3.88
C LEU A 52 -1.11 5.33 3.64
N LEU A 53 0.03 4.64 3.53
CA LEU A 53 1.34 5.26 3.27
C LEU A 53 1.46 5.91 1.89
N LYS A 54 0.47 5.73 1.01
CA LYS A 54 0.40 6.40 -0.30
C LYS A 54 -0.25 7.77 -0.25
N LEU A 55 -0.91 8.11 0.86
CA LEU A 55 -1.54 9.42 1.06
C LEU A 55 -0.47 10.51 1.17
N ASP A 56 -0.85 11.72 0.78
CA ASP A 56 -0.04 12.91 1.01
C ASP A 56 0.25 13.13 2.49
N ASP A 57 1.41 13.74 2.78
CA ASP A 57 1.90 13.98 4.15
C ASP A 57 0.88 14.74 5.01
N GLU A 58 0.11 15.66 4.43
CA GLU A 58 -0.95 16.41 5.12
C GLU A 58 -2.07 15.48 5.62
N LEU A 59 -2.50 14.53 4.79
CA LEU A 59 -3.54 13.55 5.14
C LEU A 59 -3.03 12.52 6.16
N LEU A 60 -1.76 12.12 6.05
CA LEU A 60 -1.11 11.28 7.04
C LEU A 60 -1.05 11.96 8.41
N GLU A 61 -0.76 13.26 8.45
CA GLU A 61 -0.76 14.03 9.70
C GLU A 61 -2.17 14.18 10.28
N MET A 62 -3.16 14.47 9.46
CA MET A 62 -4.56 14.50 9.91
C MET A 62 -5.03 13.15 10.47
N LEU A 63 -4.56 12.04 9.91
CA LEU A 63 -4.82 10.70 10.43
C LEU A 63 -4.07 10.45 11.75
N ARG A 64 -2.86 11.00 11.89
CA ARG A 64 -2.08 10.95 13.14
C ARG A 64 -2.76 11.68 14.28
N GLU A 65 -3.27 12.87 14.00
CA GLU A 65 -4.00 13.71 14.97
C GLU A 65 -5.43 13.18 15.25
N GLY A 66 -5.90 12.18 14.49
CA GLY A 66 -7.24 11.63 14.62
C GLY A 66 -8.35 12.53 14.08
N LEU A 67 -8.00 13.55 13.29
CA LEU A 67 -8.95 14.43 12.59
C LEU A 67 -9.74 13.68 11.52
N ILE A 68 -9.11 12.67 10.91
CA ILE A 68 -9.75 11.72 9.99
C ILE A 68 -9.58 10.29 10.50
N THR A 69 -10.46 9.41 10.04
CA THR A 69 -10.39 7.98 10.39
C THR A 69 -9.76 7.20 9.25
N GLN A 70 -9.29 5.98 9.53
CA GLN A 70 -8.81 5.06 8.46
C GLN A 70 -9.86 4.87 7.35
N GLY A 71 -11.16 4.93 7.67
CA GLY A 71 -12.24 4.85 6.68
C GLY A 71 -12.25 6.05 5.73
N HIS A 72 -12.12 7.27 6.28
CA HIS A 72 -12.03 8.50 5.49
C HIS A 72 -10.76 8.49 4.61
N ALA A 73 -9.61 8.15 5.20
CA ALA A 73 -8.34 8.04 4.52
C ALA A 73 -8.39 7.04 3.34
N ARG A 74 -9.06 5.89 3.52
CA ARG A 74 -9.28 4.90 2.46
C ARG A 74 -10.24 5.37 1.37
N ALA A 75 -11.25 6.17 1.71
CA ALA A 75 -12.17 6.73 0.73
C ALA A 75 -11.45 7.73 -0.19
N LEU A 76 -10.55 8.55 0.37
CA LEU A 76 -9.71 9.48 -0.40
C LEU A 76 -8.79 8.74 -1.37
N LEU A 77 -8.10 7.68 -0.91
CA LEU A 77 -7.28 6.82 -1.77
C LEU A 77 -8.06 6.19 -2.93
N ALA A 78 -9.34 5.86 -2.72
CA ALA A 78 -10.17 5.27 -3.78
C ALA A 78 -10.52 6.28 -4.87
N ILE A 79 -10.61 7.57 -4.53
CA ILE A 79 -10.86 8.66 -5.47
C ILE A 79 -9.60 8.91 -6.31
N GLU A 80 -8.44 9.00 -5.66
CA GLU A 80 -7.14 9.16 -6.35
C GLU A 80 -6.84 7.98 -7.28
N ASP A 81 -7.05 6.74 -6.83
CA ASP A 81 -6.90 5.55 -7.68
C ASP A 81 -7.87 5.58 -8.87
N SER A 82 -9.11 6.05 -8.68
CA SER A 82 -10.11 6.13 -9.75
C SER A 82 -9.76 7.19 -10.79
N GLU A 83 -9.21 8.33 -10.37
CA GLU A 83 -8.75 9.40 -11.27
C GLU A 83 -7.49 8.96 -12.03
N LEU A 84 -6.59 8.21 -11.38
CA LEU A 84 -5.42 7.60 -12.01
C LEU A 84 -5.80 6.52 -13.04
N ILE A 85 -6.81 5.68 -12.75
CA ILE A 85 -7.32 4.68 -13.70
C ILE A 85 -7.96 5.36 -14.92
N GLY A 86 -8.71 6.46 -14.72
CA GLY A 86 -9.26 7.24 -15.83
C GLY A 86 -8.19 7.92 -16.71
N LEU A 87 -7.00 8.18 -16.15
CA LEU A 87 -5.87 8.72 -16.92
C LEU A 87 -5.14 7.64 -17.74
N LEU A 88 -5.16 6.38 -17.29
CA LEU A 88 -4.60 5.24 -18.04
C LEU A 88 -5.50 4.77 -19.20
N GLU A 89 -6.77 5.16 -19.22
CA GLU A 89 -7.70 4.89 -20.33
C GLU A 89 -7.59 5.90 -21.49
N ASN A 90 -6.70 6.90 -21.39
CA ASN A 90 -6.34 7.74 -22.53
C ASN A 90 -5.15 7.11 -23.27
N GLU A 91 -5.49 6.27 -24.25
CA GLU A 91 -4.62 5.74 -25.29
C GLU A 91 -3.81 6.88 -25.95
N ASP A 92 -2.51 7.03 -25.64
CA ASP A 92 -1.46 7.51 -26.57
C ASP A 92 -0.11 7.82 -25.89
N THR A 93 0.56 6.83 -25.28
CA THR A 93 2.02 6.94 -25.10
C THR A 93 2.73 5.60 -25.29
N ILE A 94 3.24 5.47 -26.50
CA ILE A 94 4.26 4.56 -27.04
C ILE A 94 5.49 4.49 -26.11
N ILE A 95 5.81 3.34 -25.50
CA ILE A 95 7.20 2.86 -25.24
C ILE A 95 7.08 1.34 -24.92
N LEU A 96 7.78 0.32 -25.44
CA LEU A 96 9.14 0.12 -25.94
C LEU A 96 9.13 -1.04 -26.97
N GLY A 97 9.82 -0.85 -28.09
CA GLY A 97 9.90 -1.82 -29.19
C GLY A 97 10.57 -3.15 -28.85
N TYR A 98 9.78 -4.22 -28.90
CA TYR A 98 10.28 -5.55 -29.25
C TYR A 98 9.78 -5.89 -30.66
N PRO A 99 10.66 -6.14 -31.63
CA PRO A 99 10.23 -6.73 -32.89
C PRO A 99 9.84 -8.18 -32.59
N THR A 100 8.54 -8.48 -32.58
CA THR A 100 8.08 -9.86 -32.69
C THR A 100 8.47 -10.37 -34.08
N GLN A 101 9.69 -10.91 -34.15
CA GLN A 101 10.08 -11.83 -35.19
C GLN A 101 9.14 -13.04 -35.12
N PHE A 102 8.13 -13.06 -35.97
CA PHE A 102 7.61 -14.32 -36.50
C PHE A 102 7.68 -14.25 -38.02
N SER A 103 8.89 -14.60 -38.48
CA SER A 103 9.20 -14.98 -39.83
C SER A 103 8.48 -16.29 -40.19
N ASN A 104 7.85 -16.28 -41.37
CA ASN A 104 7.49 -17.41 -42.24
C ASN A 104 6.44 -18.43 -41.76
N ALA A 105 5.30 -18.37 -42.44
CA ALA A 105 4.67 -19.42 -43.27
C ALA A 105 5.16 -20.88 -43.10
N PRO A 106 4.25 -21.87 -43.27
CA PRO A 106 3.76 -22.19 -44.61
C PRO A 106 2.30 -21.80 -44.89
#